data_AF-A0A7W0JWW4-F1
#
_entry.id   AF-A0A7W0JWW4-F1
#
_cell.length_a   1.000
_cell.length_b   1.000
_cell.length_c   1.000
_cell.angle_alpha   90.00
_cell.angle_beta   90.00
_cell.angle_gamma   90.00
#
_symmetry.space_group_name_H-M   'P 1'
#
loop_
_entity.id
_entity.type
_entity.pdbx_description
1 polymer ?
#
loop_
_entity_poly.entity_id
_entity_poly.type
_entity_poly.pdbx_seq_one_letter_code
_entity_poly.pdbx_strand_id
1 'polypeptide(L)'
;MMNGRIPLYLTLLAAAFFGAALLVSQPYSADWPGRAYAKPAERYVRAALRRDSLALTRLSASVQPVTWALAAGRARPESLRLWEHRAQALTGERAGDTAEVFLYPYGEVCEEAPIVLRFVGAGKDAKVLRASSACLDSR
;
A
#
# COMPACT_ATOMS: atom_id res chain seq x y z
N MET A 1 -33.38 -14.05 45.38
CA MET A 1 -32.69 -14.97 44.45
C MET A 1 -32.62 -14.29 43.09
N MET A 2 -31.51 -13.65 42.75
CA MET A 2 -31.34 -12.97 41.46
C MET A 2 -31.30 -14.04 40.36
N ASN A 3 -32.21 -13.93 39.40
CA ASN A 3 -32.39 -14.86 38.29
C ASN A 3 -31.06 -15.01 37.52
N GLY A 4 -30.36 -16.14 37.71
CA GLY A 4 -29.08 -16.47 37.06
C GLY A 4 -29.12 -16.58 35.53
N ARG A 5 -30.29 -16.34 34.92
CA ARG A 5 -30.47 -16.27 33.46
C ARG A 5 -30.17 -14.89 32.87
N ILE A 6 -30.40 -13.80 33.62
CA ILE A 6 -30.13 -12.42 33.17
C ILE A 6 -28.65 -12.18 32.78
N PRO A 7 -27.65 -12.62 33.55
CA PRO A 7 -26.25 -12.40 33.16
C PRO A 7 -25.88 -13.17 31.89
N LEU A 8 -26.53 -14.29 31.61
CA LEU A 8 -26.21 -15.19 30.51
C LEU A 8 -26.72 -14.66 29.16
N TYR A 9 -27.88 -13.98 29.15
CA TYR A 9 -28.37 -13.31 27.95
C TYR A 9 -27.51 -12.09 27.59
N LEU A 10 -27.05 -11.32 28.58
CA LEU A 10 -26.21 -10.15 28.35
C LEU A 10 -24.82 -10.53 27.83
N THR A 11 -24.23 -11.61 28.33
CA THR A 11 -22.94 -12.10 27.81
C THR A 11 -23.06 -12.62 26.39
N LEU A 12 -24.13 -13.33 26.05
CA LEU A 12 -24.38 -13.80 24.68
C LEU A 12 -24.61 -12.63 23.71
N LEU A 13 -25.38 -11.62 24.11
CA LEU A 13 -25.59 -10.40 23.30
C LEU A 13 -24.30 -9.62 23.09
N ALA A 14 -23.49 -9.45 24.14
CA ALA A 14 -22.19 -8.80 24.05
C ALA A 14 -21.23 -9.58 23.14
N ALA A 15 -21.19 -10.91 23.26
CA ALA A 15 -20.36 -11.75 22.40
C ALA A 15 -20.81 -11.70 20.93
N ALA A 16 -22.12 -11.72 20.67
CA ALA A 16 -22.66 -11.59 19.32
C ALA A 16 -22.37 -10.21 18.71
N PHE A 17 -22.52 -9.14 19.50
CA PHE A 17 -22.19 -7.78 19.08
C PHE A 17 -20.69 -7.61 18.80
N PHE A 18 -19.82 -8.12 19.68
CA PHE A 18 -18.38 -8.11 19.45
C PHE A 18 -17.98 -8.96 18.24
N GLY A 19 -18.60 -10.12 18.06
CA GLY A 19 -18.38 -10.97 16.88
C GLY A 19 -18.79 -10.25 15.59
N ALA A 20 -19.95 -9.58 15.58
CA ALA A 20 -20.42 -8.80 14.45
C ALA A 20 -19.55 -7.56 14.19
N ALA A 21 -19.15 -6.83 15.24
CA ALA A 21 -18.24 -5.71 15.14
C ALA A 21 -16.89 -6.15 14.60
N LEU A 22 -16.35 -7.27 15.09
CA LEU A 22 -15.13 -7.88 14.58
C LEU A 22 -15.27 -8.31 13.14
N LEU A 23 -16.40 -8.88 12.72
CA LEU A 23 -16.67 -9.27 11.32
C LEU A 23 -16.76 -8.07 10.38
N VAL A 24 -17.41 -6.98 10.82
CA VAL A 24 -17.46 -5.72 10.07
C VAL A 24 -16.10 -5.02 10.07
N SER A 25 -15.32 -5.19 11.13
CA SER A 25 -13.97 -4.64 11.28
C SER A 25 -12.87 -5.65 10.92
N GLN A 26 -13.17 -6.81 10.34
CA GLN A 26 -12.12 -7.75 9.97
C GLN A 26 -11.34 -7.06 8.86
N PRO A 27 -10.04 -6.80 9.03
CA PRO A 27 -9.22 -6.46 7.89
C PRO A 27 -9.25 -7.72 7.03
N TYR A 28 -10.06 -7.69 5.97
CA TYR A 28 -10.26 -8.80 5.06
C TYR A 28 -8.90 -9.39 4.75
N SER A 29 -8.65 -10.63 5.21
CA SER A 29 -7.37 -11.30 5.10
C SER A 29 -7.12 -11.65 3.63
N ALA A 30 -6.67 -10.65 2.88
CA ALA A 30 -6.20 -10.79 1.52
C ALA A 30 -4.98 -11.70 1.51
N ASP A 31 -4.93 -12.60 0.52
CA ASP A 31 -3.77 -13.42 0.17
C ASP A 31 -2.47 -12.65 0.43
N TRP A 32 -1.73 -13.08 1.46
CA TRP A 32 -0.38 -12.63 1.85
C TRP A 32 -0.01 -11.21 1.35
N PRO A 33 -0.14 -10.17 2.20
CA PRO A 33 -0.37 -8.80 1.77
C PRO A 33 0.71 -8.32 0.78
N GLY A 34 0.28 -7.91 -0.41
CA GLY A 34 1.13 -7.21 -1.37
C GLY A 34 1.67 -7.99 -2.56
N ARG A 35 1.51 -9.33 -2.63
CA ARG A 35 2.00 -10.08 -3.80
C ARG A 35 1.40 -9.60 -5.13
N ALA A 36 0.12 -9.24 -5.13
CA ALA A 36 -0.56 -8.70 -6.31
C ALA A 36 -0.02 -7.33 -6.75
N TYR A 37 0.68 -6.62 -5.87
CA TYR A 37 1.17 -5.26 -6.07
C TYR A 37 2.70 -5.17 -6.16
N ALA A 38 3.43 -6.19 -5.71
CA ALA A 38 4.89 -6.23 -5.71
C ALA A 38 5.48 -6.03 -7.12
N LYS A 39 5.03 -6.83 -8.10
CA LYS A 39 5.50 -6.70 -9.50
C LYS A 39 5.10 -5.36 -10.14
N PRO A 40 3.85 -4.87 -10.01
CA PRO A 40 3.50 -3.51 -10.45
C PRO A 40 4.38 -2.41 -9.83
N ALA A 41 4.61 -2.47 -8.52
CA ALA A 41 5.45 -1.52 -7.79
C ALA A 41 6.90 -1.54 -8.28
N GLU A 42 7.50 -2.72 -8.42
CA GLU A 42 8.87 -2.88 -8.95
C GLU A 42 9.02 -2.28 -10.35
N ARG A 43 8.06 -2.57 -11.25
CA ARG A 43 8.07 -1.99 -12.61
C ARG A 43 7.96 -0.47 -12.58
N TYR A 44 7.15 0.08 -11.68
CA TYR A 44 6.97 1.51 -11.53
C TYR A 44 8.25 2.19 -11.01
N VAL A 45 8.88 1.64 -9.97
CA VAL A 45 10.16 2.13 -9.43
C VAL A 45 11.27 2.05 -10.49
N ARG A 46 11.36 0.93 -11.23
CA ARG A 46 12.34 0.78 -12.31
C ARG A 46 12.12 1.79 -13.44
N ALA A 47 10.87 2.08 -13.80
CA ALA A 47 10.54 3.11 -14.77
C ALA A 47 10.93 4.52 -14.26
N ALA A 48 10.72 4.79 -12.97
CA ALA A 48 11.15 6.03 -12.32
C ALA A 48 12.67 6.20 -12.34
N LEU A 49 13.43 5.15 -12.00
CA LEU A 49 14.90 5.13 -12.08
C LEU A 49 15.44 5.40 -13.48
N ARG A 50 14.80 4.80 -14.49
CA ARG A 50 15.13 5.00 -15.90
C ARG A 50 14.61 6.32 -16.46
N ARG A 51 13.80 7.06 -15.69
CA ARG A 51 13.11 8.28 -16.11
C ARG A 51 12.28 8.07 -17.39
N ASP A 52 11.72 6.87 -17.55
CA ASP A 52 10.93 6.47 -18.71
C ASP A 52 9.48 6.97 -18.53
N SER A 53 9.20 8.15 -19.08
CA SER A 53 7.90 8.81 -18.98
C SER A 53 6.77 8.00 -19.62
N LEU A 54 7.06 7.24 -20.68
CA LEU A 54 6.06 6.46 -21.40
C LEU A 54 5.69 5.20 -20.62
N ALA A 55 6.66 4.50 -20.04
CA ALA A 55 6.40 3.40 -19.11
C ALA A 55 5.65 3.89 -17.86
N LEU A 56 6.04 5.02 -17.27
CA LEU A 56 5.35 5.61 -16.13
C LEU A 56 3.89 5.95 -16.46
N THR A 57 3.63 6.54 -17.63
CA THR A 57 2.27 6.85 -18.10
C THR A 57 1.43 5.58 -18.22
N ARG A 58 2.00 4.51 -18.77
CA ARG A 58 1.31 3.20 -18.87
C ARG A 58 1.05 2.57 -17.51
N LEU A 59 1.88 2.81 -16.51
CA LEU A 59 1.74 2.24 -15.17
C LEU A 59 0.89 3.10 -14.23
N SER A 60 0.51 4.30 -14.66
CA SER A 60 -0.23 5.28 -13.84
C SER A 60 -1.68 5.41 -14.28
N ALA A 61 -2.57 5.72 -13.34
CA ALA A 61 -3.96 6.07 -13.60
C ALA A 61 -4.17 7.58 -13.80
N SER A 62 -3.18 8.40 -13.45
CA SER A 62 -3.23 9.86 -13.58
C SER A 62 -1.83 10.44 -13.81
N VAL A 63 -1.74 11.75 -14.10
CA VAL A 63 -0.47 12.44 -14.37
C VAL A 63 0.37 12.66 -13.10
N GLN A 64 -0.28 12.84 -11.94
CA GLN A 64 0.39 13.11 -10.66
C GLN A 64 1.48 12.09 -10.27
N PRO A 65 1.24 10.77 -10.29
CA PRO A 65 2.29 9.78 -10.00
C PRO A 65 3.44 9.85 -11.02
N VAL A 66 3.15 10.11 -12.30
CA VAL A 66 4.19 10.25 -13.33
C VAL A 66 5.13 11.41 -13.00
N THR A 67 4.58 12.58 -12.66
CA THR A 67 5.40 13.76 -12.33
C THR A 67 6.21 13.54 -11.07
N TRP A 68 5.61 12.94 -10.04
CA TRP A 68 6.32 12.53 -8.83
C TRP A 68 7.49 11.59 -9.14
N ALA A 69 7.27 10.52 -9.91
CA ALA A 69 8.28 9.51 -10.21
C ALA A 69 9.46 10.10 -11.00
N LEU A 70 9.17 10.96 -11.97
CA LEU A 70 10.21 11.67 -12.71
C LEU A 70 10.99 12.63 -11.82
N ALA A 71 10.33 13.34 -10.89
CA ALA A 71 10.99 14.22 -9.94
C ALA A 71 11.90 13.44 -8.99
N ALA A 72 11.39 12.36 -8.37
CA ALA A 72 12.15 11.49 -7.48
C ALA A 72 13.38 10.88 -8.17
N GLY A 73 13.21 10.36 -9.38
CA GLY A 73 14.30 9.78 -10.18
C GLY A 73 15.36 10.79 -10.64
N ARG A 74 15.03 12.09 -10.70
CA ARG A 74 16.00 13.17 -10.96
C ARG A 74 16.72 13.62 -9.69
N ALA A 75 15.96 13.81 -8.61
CA ALA A 75 16.48 14.39 -7.37
C ALA A 75 17.36 13.41 -6.59
N ARG A 76 16.94 12.14 -6.48
CA ARG A 76 17.59 11.13 -5.61
C ARG A 76 17.66 9.74 -6.27
N PRO A 77 18.35 9.59 -7.41
CA PRO A 77 18.44 8.30 -8.11
C PRO A 77 19.10 7.21 -7.26
N GLU A 78 20.13 7.55 -6.48
CA GLU A 78 20.85 6.58 -5.65
C GLU A 78 20.00 6.06 -4.49
N SER A 79 19.21 6.93 -3.84
CA SER A 79 18.24 6.49 -2.85
C SER A 79 17.21 5.59 -3.51
N LEU A 80 16.61 6.01 -4.63
CA LEU A 80 15.55 5.26 -5.31
C LEU A 80 15.99 3.84 -5.74
N ARG A 81 17.29 3.61 -5.99
CA ARG A 81 17.84 2.27 -6.31
C ARG A 81 17.66 1.25 -5.19
N LEU A 82 17.54 1.69 -3.93
CA LEU A 82 17.32 0.81 -2.78
C LEU A 82 15.98 0.04 -2.87
N TRP A 83 15.07 0.49 -3.74
CA TRP A 83 13.77 -0.13 -3.99
C TRP A 83 13.73 -1.00 -5.28
N GLU A 84 14.81 -1.12 -6.05
CA GLU A 84 14.79 -1.78 -7.37
C GLU A 84 14.62 -3.30 -7.31
N HIS A 85 15.15 -3.96 -6.27
CA HIS A 85 15.30 -5.41 -6.26
C HIS A 85 14.48 -6.15 -5.20
N ARG A 86 14.15 -5.52 -4.06
CA ARG A 86 13.46 -6.17 -2.94
C ARG A 86 12.63 -5.19 -2.11
N ALA A 87 11.85 -4.34 -2.77
CA ALA A 87 10.85 -3.57 -2.05
C ALA A 87 9.82 -4.54 -1.43
N GLN A 88 9.82 -4.66 -0.10
CA GLN A 88 8.76 -5.37 0.60
C GLN A 88 7.49 -4.56 0.43
N ALA A 89 6.63 -5.01 -0.47
CA ALA A 89 5.32 -4.41 -0.70
C ALA A 89 4.39 -4.89 0.41
N LEU A 90 4.20 -4.07 1.44
CA LEU A 90 3.18 -4.30 2.46
C LEU A 90 1.90 -3.59 2.02
N THR A 91 0.82 -4.34 1.84
CA THR A 91 -0.49 -3.73 1.56
C THR A 91 -1.10 -3.25 2.88
N GLY A 92 -1.50 -1.98 2.91
CA GLY A 92 -2.26 -1.39 4.01
C GLY A 92 -3.75 -1.40 3.70
N GLU A 93 -4.40 -0.25 3.89
CA GLU A 93 -5.85 -0.12 3.73
C GLU A 93 -6.29 -0.38 2.28
N ARG A 94 -7.36 -1.17 2.14
CA ARG A 94 -8.06 -1.39 0.88
C ARG A 94 -9.45 -0.79 1.00
N ALA A 95 -9.77 0.15 0.12
CA ALA A 95 -11.06 0.82 0.07
C ALA A 95 -11.62 0.76 -1.36
N GLY A 96 -12.70 0.02 -1.56
CA GLY A 96 -13.27 -0.26 -2.88
C GLY A 96 -12.22 -0.89 -3.82
N ASP A 97 -12.01 -0.25 -4.96
CA ASP A 97 -11.03 -0.68 -5.98
C ASP A 97 -9.61 -0.17 -5.75
N THR A 98 -9.37 0.52 -4.62
CA THR A 98 -8.06 1.09 -4.29
C THR A 98 -7.36 0.34 -3.17
N ALA A 99 -6.04 0.26 -3.26
CA ALA A 99 -5.19 -0.36 -2.24
C ALA A 99 -3.95 0.50 -2.00
N GLU A 100 -3.65 0.78 -0.74
CA GLU A 100 -2.38 1.41 -0.36
C GLU A 100 -1.29 0.36 -0.17
N VAL A 101 -0.12 0.65 -0.72
CA VAL A 101 1.02 -0.26 -0.72
C VAL A 101 2.25 0.53 -0.29
N PHE A 102 2.86 0.07 0.79
CA PHE A 102 4.07 0.63 1.37
C PHE A 102 5.26 -0.17 0.85
N LEU A 103 6.23 0.53 0.28
CA LEU A 103 7.48 -0.04 -0.20
C LEU A 103 8.61 0.41 0.71
N TYR A 104 9.18 -0.53 1.44
CA TYR A 104 10.33 -0.29 2.30
C TYR A 104 11.63 -0.53 1.52
N PRO A 105 12.64 0.36 1.67
CA PRO A 105 13.94 0.15 1.05
C PRO A 105 14.66 -1.03 1.70
N TYR A 106 15.71 -1.51 1.04
CA TYR A 106 16.71 -2.32 1.70
C TYR A 106 17.82 -1.43 2.27
N GLY A 107 18.13 -1.58 3.55
CA GLY A 107 19.16 -0.80 4.26
C GLY A 107 18.60 0.32 5.14
N GLU A 108 19.50 1.07 5.79
CA GLU A 108 19.15 2.09 6.81
C GLU A 108 18.71 3.43 6.21
N VAL A 109 19.04 3.68 4.93
CA VAL A 109 18.69 4.94 4.27
C VAL A 109 17.19 4.96 3.97
N CYS A 110 16.50 5.91 4.60
CA CYS A 110 15.06 6.11 4.44
C CYS A 110 14.18 4.95 4.96
N GLU A 111 14.68 4.19 5.93
CA GLU A 111 13.98 3.06 6.54
C GLU A 111 12.60 3.45 7.12
N GLU A 112 12.50 4.62 7.76
CA GLU A 112 11.25 5.14 8.33
C GLU A 112 10.35 5.87 7.31
N ALA A 113 10.81 6.03 6.07
CA ALA A 113 10.17 6.84 5.04
C ALA A 113 9.87 6.00 3.77
N PRO A 114 8.93 5.04 3.85
CA PRO A 114 8.60 4.18 2.72
C PRO A 114 8.07 4.99 1.54
N ILE A 115 8.13 4.39 0.34
CA ILE A 115 7.34 4.88 -0.78
C ILE A 115 5.92 4.38 -0.58
N VAL A 116 4.96 5.30 -0.55
CA VAL A 116 3.54 4.98 -0.46
C VAL A 116 2.96 5.06 -1.87
N LEU A 117 2.49 3.94 -2.38
CA LEU A 117 1.77 3.84 -3.65
C LEU A 117 0.31 3.51 -3.38
N ARG A 118 -0.59 4.35 -3.88
CA ARG A 118 -2.01 3.99 -3.94
C ARG A 118 -2.30 3.42 -5.31
N PHE A 119 -2.72 2.17 -5.36
CA PHE A 119 -3.12 1.49 -6.60
C PHE A 119 -4.63 1.57 -6.80
N VAL A 120 -5.04 1.51 -8.07
CA VAL A 120 -6.38 1.11 -8.50
C VAL A 120 -6.27 -0.22 -9.25
N GLY A 121 -7.20 -1.15 -9.00
CA GLY A 121 -7.16 -2.51 -9.54
C GLY A 121 -6.14 -3.41 -8.83
N ALA A 122 -5.80 -4.55 -9.44
CA ALA A 122 -4.85 -5.52 -8.86
C ALA A 122 -4.11 -6.32 -9.95
N GLY A 123 -2.96 -6.91 -9.59
CA GLY A 123 -2.22 -7.81 -10.47
C GLY A 123 -1.72 -7.12 -11.74
N LYS A 124 -2.06 -7.68 -12.91
CA LYS A 124 -1.61 -7.15 -14.21
C LYS A 124 -2.26 -5.80 -14.56
N ASP A 125 -3.45 -5.54 -14.04
CA ASP A 125 -4.26 -4.37 -14.34
C ASP A 125 -4.06 -3.25 -13.31
N ALA A 126 -3.23 -3.48 -12.28
CA ALA A 126 -2.92 -2.49 -11.26
C ALA A 126 -2.26 -1.24 -11.87
N LYS A 127 -2.83 -0.07 -11.56
CA LYS A 127 -2.27 1.24 -11.94
C LYS A 127 -2.02 2.09 -10.71
N VAL A 128 -0.94 2.86 -10.72
CA VAL A 128 -0.63 3.80 -9.64
C VAL A 128 -1.53 5.02 -9.78
N LEU A 129 -2.40 5.25 -8.79
CA LEU A 129 -3.25 6.43 -8.68
C LEU A 129 -2.51 7.59 -8.00
N ARG A 130 -1.67 7.27 -6.99
CA ARG A 130 -0.88 8.24 -6.22
C ARG A 130 0.46 7.64 -5.81
N ALA A 131 1.49 8.46 -5.76
CA ALA A 131 2.81 8.12 -5.24
C ALA A 131 3.35 9.25 -4.39
N SER A 132 4.01 8.92 -3.28
CA SER A 132 4.65 9.87 -2.36
C SER A 132 5.72 9.19 -1.52
N SER A 133 6.69 9.94 -1.01
CA SER A 133 7.65 9.45 -0.01
C SER A 133 8.30 10.63 0.69
N ALA A 134 8.24 10.67 2.03
CA ALA A 134 8.89 11.72 2.81
C ALA A 134 10.41 11.84 2.58
N CYS A 135 11.06 10.76 2.12
CA CYS A 135 12.49 10.75 1.80
C CYS A 135 12.82 11.30 0.41
N LEU A 136 11.92 11.09 -0.57
CA LEU A 136 12.15 11.43 -1.97
C LEU A 136 11.45 12.73 -2.39
N ASP A 137 10.43 13.13 -1.64
CA ASP A 137 9.77 14.42 -1.81
C ASP A 137 10.77 15.50 -1.41
N SER A 138 11.21 16.28 -2.40
CA SER A 138 12.04 17.44 -2.17
C SER A 138 11.29 18.42 -1.28
N ARG A 139 11.88 18.81 -0.15
CA ARG A 139 11.67 20.16 0.36
C ARG A 139 12.37 21.13 -0.57
#